data_AF-A0A8C6JNB7-F1
#
_entry.id   AF-A0A8C6JNB7-F1
#
_cell.length_a   1.000
_cell.length_b   1.000
_cell.length_c   1.000
_cell.angle_alpha   90.00
_cell.angle_beta   90.00
_cell.angle_gamma   90.00
#
_symmetry.space_group_name_H-M   'P 1'
#
loop_
_entity.id
_entity.type
_entity.pdbx_description
1 polymer ?
#
loop_
_entity_poly.entity_id
_entity_poly.type
_entity_poly.pdbx_seq_one_letter_code
_entity_poly.pdbx_strand_id
1 'polypeptide(L)'
;MEAVPPLFCFGVIADIQYADAEDGYDFLGRRRRYYRHSLNLLRAAVEAWATEKPPLAFVLQLGDSIDGLNARSGQSERALEQVLAALGRLPVPVHHAWGNHELYNFSRARLVHTGLNSRSCGAAAGPPASDCQAYHFSPAAQFRVVVLDGYDLSTLGREPGNPRYQESLQLLRKKNPNDNLNDPTGLEEPQFVEFNGGFSQAQLDWFNEVLKFSDENQEKVIVTCPFIQMPQTGFALPGITKMPFRSYTPISVWSAFLQGTCMMVAITIYATSFNAADTPAGN
;
A
#
# COMPACT_ATOMS: atom_id res chain seq x y z
N MET A 1 -20.83 32.18 2.15
CA MET A 1 -19.55 32.03 1.43
C MET A 1 -19.72 30.82 0.53
N GLU A 2 -19.58 30.98 -0.79
CA GLU A 2 -19.60 29.82 -1.70
C GLU A 2 -18.37 28.95 -1.43
N ALA A 3 -18.57 27.64 -1.37
CA ALA A 3 -17.48 26.69 -1.19
C ALA A 3 -16.58 26.72 -2.43
N VAL A 4 -15.27 26.87 -2.22
CA VAL A 4 -14.29 26.78 -3.32
C VAL A 4 -14.30 25.34 -3.85
N PRO A 5 -14.52 25.11 -5.16
CA PRO A 5 -14.53 23.76 -5.71
C PRO A 5 -13.15 23.09 -5.56
N PRO A 6 -13.10 21.78 -5.29
CA PRO A 6 -11.83 21.07 -5.14
C PRO A 6 -11.10 21.00 -6.48
N LEU A 7 -9.76 21.02 -6.45
CA LEU A 7 -8.92 20.87 -7.65
C LEU A 7 -9.12 19.51 -8.33
N PHE A 8 -9.26 18.46 -7.52
CA PHE A 8 -9.67 17.12 -7.91
C PHE A 8 -10.19 16.37 -6.67
N CYS A 9 -11.00 15.35 -6.90
CA CYS A 9 -11.43 14.38 -5.89
C CYS A 9 -10.86 13.00 -6.24
N PHE A 10 -10.59 12.16 -5.25
CA PHE A 10 -10.17 10.77 -5.49
C PHE A 10 -10.70 9.86 -4.39
N GLY A 11 -10.96 8.61 -4.74
CA GLY A 11 -11.39 7.57 -3.80
C GLY A 11 -10.18 6.92 -3.14
N VAL A 12 -10.33 6.44 -1.91
CA VAL A 12 -9.30 5.66 -1.20
C VAL A 12 -9.97 4.48 -0.51
N ILE A 13 -9.42 3.27 -0.70
CA ILE A 13 -9.83 2.07 0.03
C ILE A 13 -8.61 1.22 0.37
N ALA A 14 -8.66 0.53 1.50
CA ALA A 14 -7.57 -0.30 2.00
C ALA A 14 -8.13 -1.62 2.53
N ASP A 15 -7.29 -2.66 2.50
CA ASP A 15 -7.53 -3.93 3.16
C ASP A 15 -8.93 -4.50 2.87
N ILE A 16 -9.25 -4.62 1.57
CA ILE A 16 -10.48 -5.29 1.13
C ILE A 16 -10.42 -6.73 1.62
N GLN A 17 -9.27 -7.40 1.47
CA GLN A 17 -9.01 -8.77 1.91
C GLN A 17 -10.20 -9.70 1.66
N TYR A 18 -10.78 -9.63 0.46
CA TYR A 18 -11.93 -10.46 0.10
C TYR A 18 -11.54 -11.94 0.07
N ALA A 19 -12.37 -12.79 0.66
CA ALA A 19 -12.35 -14.23 0.45
C ALA A 19 -13.77 -14.78 0.60
N ASP A 20 -14.11 -15.83 -0.16
CA ASP A 20 -15.35 -16.58 0.02
C ASP A 20 -15.22 -17.58 1.18
N ALA A 21 -15.06 -17.05 2.39
CA ALA A 21 -14.85 -17.81 3.62
C ALA A 21 -15.71 -17.29 4.76
N GLU A 22 -15.92 -18.12 5.78
CA GLU A 22 -16.52 -17.69 7.05
C GLU A 22 -15.66 -16.62 7.72
N ASP A 23 -16.30 -15.72 8.46
CA ASP A 23 -15.60 -14.71 9.25
C ASP A 23 -14.52 -15.34 10.13
N GLY A 24 -13.38 -14.66 10.20
CA GLY A 24 -12.22 -15.12 10.95
C GLY A 24 -11.69 -14.03 11.86
N TYR A 25 -10.41 -14.15 12.19
CA TYR A 25 -9.68 -13.16 12.96
C TYR A 25 -8.35 -12.84 12.29
N ASP A 26 -7.78 -11.70 12.65
CA ASP A 26 -6.39 -11.36 12.32
C ASP A 26 -5.41 -12.38 12.91
N PHE A 27 -4.16 -12.33 12.46
CA PHE A 27 -3.12 -13.26 12.89
C PHE A 27 -2.96 -13.36 14.42
N LEU A 28 -3.20 -12.26 15.13
CA LEU A 28 -3.08 -12.18 16.59
C LEU A 28 -4.38 -12.51 17.33
N GLY A 29 -5.47 -12.85 16.62
CA GLY A 29 -6.76 -13.20 17.22
C GLY A 29 -7.49 -12.04 17.91
N ARG A 30 -7.10 -10.80 17.62
CA ARG A 30 -7.58 -9.58 18.29
C ARG A 30 -8.72 -8.90 17.56
N ARG A 31 -8.73 -8.97 16.22
CA ARG A 31 -9.74 -8.30 15.38
C ARG A 31 -10.45 -9.31 14.53
N ARG A 32 -11.78 -9.19 14.45
CA ARG A 32 -12.61 -10.04 13.60
C ARG A 32 -12.51 -9.54 12.16
N ARG A 33 -12.38 -10.48 11.22
CA ARG A 33 -12.34 -10.23 9.77
C ARG A 33 -13.61 -10.75 9.11
N TYR A 34 -14.27 -9.91 8.33
CA TYR A 34 -15.53 -10.14 7.63
C TYR A 34 -15.31 -10.35 6.13
N TYR A 35 -14.68 -11.47 5.76
CA TYR A 35 -14.14 -11.69 4.42
C TYR A 35 -15.16 -11.55 3.28
N ARG A 36 -16.36 -12.11 3.43
CA ARG A 36 -17.41 -11.96 2.39
C ARG A 36 -18.02 -10.57 2.37
N HIS A 37 -18.14 -9.95 3.55
CA HIS A 37 -18.78 -8.65 3.69
C HIS A 37 -17.93 -7.53 3.08
N SER A 38 -16.60 -7.66 3.10
CA SER A 38 -15.70 -6.65 2.54
C SER A 38 -15.94 -6.36 1.05
N LEU A 39 -16.35 -7.36 0.26
CA LEU A 39 -16.75 -7.16 -1.14
C LEU A 39 -18.04 -6.34 -1.27
N ASN A 40 -18.96 -6.45 -0.31
CA ASN A 40 -20.16 -5.61 -0.28
C ASN A 40 -19.81 -4.16 0.09
N LEU A 41 -18.90 -3.95 1.04
CA LEU A 41 -18.39 -2.62 1.37
C LEU A 41 -17.67 -1.97 0.19
N LEU A 42 -16.86 -2.73 -0.55
CA LEU A 42 -16.24 -2.25 -1.78
C LEU A 42 -17.30 -1.82 -2.80
N ARG A 43 -18.34 -2.63 -3.02
CA ARG A 43 -19.43 -2.28 -3.95
C ARG A 43 -20.18 -1.02 -3.52
N ALA A 44 -20.46 -0.88 -2.22
CA ALA A 44 -21.10 0.31 -1.67
C ALA A 44 -20.21 1.56 -1.83
N ALA A 45 -18.91 1.45 -1.59
CA ALA A 45 -17.96 2.54 -1.80
C ALA A 45 -17.91 2.97 -3.28
N VAL A 46 -17.85 1.99 -4.20
CA VAL A 46 -17.91 2.22 -5.64
C VAL A 46 -19.21 2.93 -6.05
N GLU A 47 -20.35 2.51 -5.50
CA GLU A 47 -21.64 3.14 -5.80
C GLU A 47 -21.74 4.57 -5.26
N ALA A 48 -21.23 4.81 -4.04
CA ALA A 48 -21.16 6.16 -3.48
C ALA A 48 -20.28 7.06 -4.36
N TRP A 49 -19.06 6.62 -4.68
CA TRP A 49 -18.12 7.34 -5.53
C TRP A 49 -18.65 7.64 -6.93
N ALA A 50 -19.45 6.75 -7.51
CA ALA A 50 -20.07 6.98 -8.82
C ALA A 50 -21.07 8.15 -8.82
N THR A 51 -21.57 8.55 -7.65
CA THR A 51 -22.54 9.65 -7.48
C THR A 51 -21.92 10.97 -7.00
N GLU A 52 -20.63 10.96 -6.66
CA GLU A 52 -19.90 12.13 -6.14
C GLU A 52 -19.85 13.28 -7.14
N LYS A 53 -19.89 14.50 -6.61
CA LYS A 53 -19.80 15.75 -7.39
C LYS A 53 -18.84 16.73 -6.74
N PRO A 54 -17.74 17.12 -7.40
CA PRO A 54 -17.31 16.69 -8.74
C PRO A 54 -16.91 15.20 -8.80
N PRO A 55 -16.91 14.59 -10.00
CA PRO A 55 -16.53 13.18 -10.15
C PRO A 55 -15.07 12.96 -9.73
N LEU A 56 -14.78 11.71 -9.32
CA LEU A 56 -13.41 11.32 -8.98
C LEU A 56 -12.49 11.39 -10.20
N ALA A 57 -11.25 11.78 -9.98
CA ALA A 57 -10.18 11.71 -10.97
C ALA A 57 -9.55 10.32 -11.02
N PHE A 58 -9.46 9.62 -9.88
CA PHE A 58 -8.90 8.27 -9.75
C PHE A 58 -9.31 7.64 -8.40
N VAL A 59 -8.93 6.38 -8.19
CA VAL A 59 -9.03 5.67 -6.90
C VAL A 59 -7.65 5.12 -6.50
N LEU A 60 -7.29 5.24 -5.22
CA LEU A 60 -6.16 4.54 -4.61
C LEU A 60 -6.67 3.31 -3.85
N GLN A 61 -6.22 2.13 -4.26
CA GLN A 61 -6.40 0.89 -3.51
C GLN A 61 -5.06 0.55 -2.83
N LEU A 62 -5.03 0.66 -1.49
CA LEU A 62 -3.81 0.68 -0.68
C LEU A 62 -3.23 -0.71 -0.35
N GLY A 63 -3.37 -1.69 -1.24
CA GLY A 63 -2.94 -3.08 -1.00
C GLY A 63 -4.00 -3.94 -0.32
N ASP A 64 -3.70 -5.24 -0.27
CA ASP A 64 -4.50 -6.29 0.34
C ASP A 64 -5.93 -6.35 -0.23
N SER A 65 -6.03 -6.52 -1.55
CA SER A 65 -7.29 -6.67 -2.30
C SER A 65 -8.04 -7.96 -1.94
N ILE A 66 -7.33 -9.07 -1.81
CA ILE A 66 -7.89 -10.39 -1.49
C ILE A 66 -7.12 -11.04 -0.35
N ASP A 67 -7.78 -11.84 0.50
CA ASP A 67 -7.11 -12.47 1.63
C ASP A 67 -6.20 -13.65 1.18
N GLY A 68 -5.21 -14.01 2.00
CA GLY A 68 -4.30 -15.13 1.76
C GLY A 68 -4.98 -16.49 1.91
N LEU A 69 -6.17 -16.56 2.52
CA LEU A 69 -7.05 -17.73 2.53
C LEU A 69 -7.35 -18.23 1.12
N ASN A 70 -7.45 -17.33 0.12
CA ASN A 70 -7.73 -17.73 -1.25
C ASN A 70 -6.58 -18.57 -1.86
N ALA A 71 -5.33 -18.29 -1.50
CA ALA A 71 -4.19 -19.09 -1.93
C ALA A 71 -4.29 -20.52 -1.39
N ARG A 72 -4.71 -20.66 -0.12
CA ARG A 72 -4.85 -21.96 0.56
C ARG A 72 -5.98 -22.80 -0.03
N SER A 73 -7.02 -22.16 -0.58
CA SER A 73 -8.16 -22.82 -1.19
C SER A 73 -8.08 -22.92 -2.72
N GLY A 74 -7.03 -22.38 -3.35
CA GLY A 74 -6.87 -22.34 -4.81
C GLY A 74 -7.82 -21.38 -5.53
N GLN A 75 -8.35 -20.37 -4.83
CA GLN A 75 -9.39 -19.46 -5.31
C GLN A 75 -8.87 -18.05 -5.65
N SER A 76 -7.56 -17.81 -5.60
CA SER A 76 -6.96 -16.47 -5.74
C SER A 76 -7.39 -15.72 -7.00
N GLU A 77 -7.37 -16.39 -8.17
CA GLU A 77 -7.77 -15.77 -9.45
C GLU A 77 -9.24 -15.34 -9.43
N ARG A 78 -10.15 -16.23 -9.03
CA ARG A 78 -11.58 -15.95 -8.95
C ARG A 78 -11.90 -14.84 -7.94
N ALA A 79 -11.25 -14.84 -6.78
CA ALA A 79 -11.42 -13.80 -5.78
C ALA A 79 -10.96 -12.44 -6.31
N LEU A 80 -9.81 -12.41 -7.00
CA LEU A 80 -9.28 -11.19 -7.59
C LEU A 80 -10.20 -10.64 -8.70
N GLU A 81 -10.73 -11.52 -9.56
CA GLU A 81 -11.71 -11.14 -10.60
C GLU A 81 -12.92 -10.42 -10.00
N GLN A 82 -13.44 -10.88 -8.87
CA GLN A 82 -14.60 -10.24 -8.22
C GLN A 82 -14.29 -8.85 -7.67
N VAL A 83 -13.11 -8.66 -7.09
CA VAL A 83 -12.65 -7.35 -6.59
C VAL A 83 -12.40 -6.39 -7.76
N LEU A 84 -11.69 -6.84 -8.81
CA LEU A 84 -11.42 -6.03 -10.00
C LEU A 84 -12.71 -5.68 -10.75
N ALA A 85 -13.67 -6.61 -10.85
CA ALA A 85 -14.97 -6.34 -11.47
C ALA A 85 -15.77 -5.27 -10.71
N ALA A 86 -15.68 -5.23 -9.38
CA ALA A 86 -16.34 -4.19 -8.58
C ALA A 86 -15.67 -2.83 -8.81
N LEU A 87 -14.33 -2.75 -8.75
CA LEU A 87 -13.56 -1.52 -8.99
C LEU A 87 -13.73 -1.01 -10.43
N GLY A 88 -13.77 -1.90 -11.41
CA GLY A 88 -13.93 -1.60 -12.82
C GLY A 88 -15.30 -1.03 -13.22
N ARG A 89 -16.26 -0.92 -12.29
CA ARG A 89 -17.53 -0.20 -12.53
C ARG A 89 -17.33 1.31 -12.60
N LEU A 90 -16.24 1.85 -12.04
CA LEU A 90 -15.93 3.27 -12.11
C LEU A 90 -15.22 3.60 -13.43
N PRO A 91 -15.61 4.67 -14.15
CA PRO A 91 -14.95 5.08 -15.39
C PRO A 91 -13.68 5.91 -15.10
N VAL A 92 -12.91 5.57 -14.07
CA VAL A 92 -11.72 6.29 -13.63
C VAL A 92 -10.56 5.32 -13.37
N PRO A 93 -9.30 5.75 -13.52
CA PRO A 93 -8.16 4.91 -13.18
C PRO A 93 -8.17 4.46 -11.72
N VAL A 94 -7.80 3.20 -11.49
CA VAL A 94 -7.54 2.65 -10.15
C VAL A 94 -6.06 2.34 -10.03
N HIS A 95 -5.41 2.89 -9.01
CA HIS A 95 -4.00 2.69 -8.72
C HIS A 95 -3.86 1.73 -7.55
N HIS A 96 -3.16 0.63 -7.80
CA HIS A 96 -3.02 -0.49 -6.87
C HIS A 96 -1.63 -0.49 -6.26
N ALA A 97 -1.57 -0.40 -4.93
CA ALA A 97 -0.41 -0.83 -4.17
C ALA A 97 -0.46 -2.35 -3.98
N TRP A 98 0.69 -2.99 -3.81
CA TRP A 98 0.77 -4.44 -3.53
C TRP A 98 1.18 -4.66 -2.09
N GLY A 99 0.28 -5.23 -1.30
CA GLY A 99 0.51 -5.65 0.07
C GLY A 99 1.04 -7.09 0.20
N ASN A 100 1.21 -7.55 1.43
CA ASN A 100 1.62 -8.92 1.71
C ASN A 100 0.59 -9.92 1.21
N HIS A 101 -0.71 -9.59 1.26
CA HIS A 101 -1.74 -10.51 0.80
C HIS A 101 -1.75 -10.71 -0.72
N GLU A 102 -1.35 -9.71 -1.50
CA GLU A 102 -1.05 -9.93 -2.93
C GLU A 102 0.06 -10.97 -3.10
N LEU A 103 1.12 -10.87 -2.30
CA LEU A 103 2.31 -11.73 -2.38
C LEU A 103 2.11 -13.11 -1.74
N TYR A 104 1.09 -13.30 -0.90
CA TYR A 104 0.62 -14.62 -0.45
C TYR A 104 -0.10 -15.36 -1.56
N ASN A 105 -0.82 -14.63 -2.42
CA ASN A 105 -1.65 -15.19 -3.47
C ASN A 105 -0.89 -15.38 -4.80
N PHE A 106 0.05 -14.51 -5.10
CA PHE A 106 0.68 -14.44 -6.41
C PHE A 106 2.18 -14.15 -6.30
N SER A 107 2.96 -14.73 -7.22
CA SER A 107 4.33 -14.27 -7.44
C SER A 107 4.33 -12.87 -8.08
N ARG A 108 5.40 -12.10 -7.89
CA ARG A 108 5.57 -10.80 -8.59
C ARG A 108 5.47 -10.94 -10.11
N ALA A 109 5.99 -12.05 -10.66
CA ALA A 109 5.87 -12.38 -12.08
C ALA A 109 4.43 -12.61 -12.53
N ARG A 110 3.55 -13.12 -11.66
CA ARG A 110 2.12 -13.22 -11.96
C ARG A 110 1.42 -11.86 -11.81
N LEU A 111 1.72 -11.10 -10.77
CA LEU A 111 1.09 -9.80 -10.48
C LEU A 111 1.22 -8.79 -11.63
N VAL A 112 2.36 -8.76 -12.33
CA VAL A 112 2.53 -7.88 -13.50
C VAL A 112 1.57 -8.19 -14.66
N HIS A 113 0.95 -9.36 -14.67
CA HIS A 113 -0.03 -9.81 -15.66
C HIS A 113 -1.47 -9.81 -15.16
N THR A 114 -1.74 -9.29 -13.95
CA THR A 114 -3.10 -9.13 -13.43
C THR A 114 -3.56 -7.68 -13.56
N GLY A 115 -4.85 -7.43 -13.27
CA GLY A 115 -5.39 -6.07 -13.20
C GLY A 115 -4.81 -5.21 -12.06
N LEU A 116 -3.99 -5.78 -11.16
CA LEU A 116 -3.29 -5.04 -10.12
C LEU A 116 -2.02 -4.33 -10.61
N ASN A 117 -1.58 -4.58 -11.85
CA ASN A 117 -0.46 -3.85 -12.43
C ASN A 117 -0.91 -2.50 -13.02
N SER A 118 -1.02 -1.50 -12.15
CA SER A 118 -1.41 -0.14 -12.56
C SER A 118 -0.26 0.74 -13.08
N ARG A 119 0.99 0.26 -13.07
CA ARG A 119 2.16 1.01 -13.60
C ARG A 119 2.05 1.28 -15.10
N SER A 120 1.31 0.43 -15.82
CA SER A 120 1.15 0.50 -17.28
C SER A 120 0.26 1.66 -17.75
N CYS A 121 -0.54 2.29 -16.87
CA CYS A 121 -1.49 3.32 -17.25
C CYS A 121 -0.85 4.73 -17.15
N GLY A 122 -0.02 5.10 -18.13
CA GLY A 122 0.51 6.47 -18.29
C GLY A 122 1.41 7.00 -17.17
N ALA A 123 1.80 6.15 -16.21
CA ALA A 123 2.67 6.53 -15.10
C ALA A 123 4.12 6.70 -15.57
N ALA A 124 4.83 7.65 -14.95
CA ALA A 124 6.26 7.79 -15.17
C ALA A 124 7.01 6.55 -14.67
N ALA A 125 8.14 6.24 -15.30
CA ALA A 125 8.92 5.05 -14.99
C ALA A 125 9.31 4.99 -13.51
N GLY A 126 9.04 3.85 -12.89
CA GLY A 126 9.53 3.49 -11.56
C GLY A 126 11.05 3.33 -11.47
N PRO A 127 11.59 2.94 -10.30
CA PRO A 127 13.00 2.66 -10.15
C PRO A 127 13.47 1.61 -11.18
N PRO A 128 14.77 1.60 -11.53
CA PRO A 128 15.32 0.74 -12.59
C PRO A 128 15.20 -0.78 -12.33
N ALA A 129 14.72 -1.20 -11.15
CA ALA A 129 14.42 -2.60 -10.87
C ALA A 129 13.14 -3.06 -11.63
N SER A 130 13.27 -4.14 -12.41
CA SER A 130 12.22 -4.63 -13.31
C SER A 130 11.00 -5.25 -12.62
N ASP A 131 11.06 -5.51 -11.32
CA ASP A 131 10.02 -6.20 -10.54
C ASP A 131 9.49 -5.40 -9.34
N CYS A 132 9.71 -4.08 -9.34
CA CYS A 132 9.25 -3.15 -8.31
C CYS A 132 7.95 -2.43 -8.75
N GLN A 133 6.94 -2.46 -7.89
CA GLN A 133 5.65 -1.77 -8.07
C GLN A 133 5.70 -0.34 -7.49
N ALA A 134 6.75 0.40 -7.84
CA ALA A 134 6.88 1.81 -7.48
C ALA A 134 6.78 2.68 -8.73
N TYR A 135 5.98 3.74 -8.68
CA TYR A 135 5.77 4.67 -9.78
C TYR A 135 5.15 5.98 -9.28
N HIS A 136 5.09 7.00 -10.13
CA HIS A 136 4.40 8.24 -9.81
C HIS A 136 3.62 8.79 -11.00
N PHE A 137 2.62 9.62 -10.73
CA PHE A 137 1.80 10.31 -11.73
C PHE A 137 1.35 11.67 -11.20
N SER A 138 0.82 12.53 -12.08
CA SER A 138 0.30 13.85 -11.72
C SER A 138 -1.20 13.90 -12.02
N PRO A 139 -2.07 13.90 -10.98
CA PRO A 139 -3.52 13.94 -11.20
C PRO A 139 -4.05 15.35 -11.53
N ALA A 140 -3.29 16.39 -11.19
CA ALA A 140 -3.62 17.78 -11.41
C ALA A 140 -2.34 18.63 -11.39
N ALA A 141 -2.41 19.84 -11.95
CA ALA A 141 -1.29 20.78 -11.91
C ALA A 141 -0.83 21.01 -10.46
N GLN A 142 0.48 21.03 -10.24
CA GLN A 142 1.10 21.18 -8.92
C GLN A 142 0.76 20.04 -7.93
N PHE A 143 0.35 18.87 -8.40
CA PHE A 143 0.17 17.67 -7.58
C PHE A 143 0.87 16.47 -8.19
N ARG A 144 1.43 15.64 -7.31
CA ARG A 144 2.04 14.36 -7.63
C ARG A 144 1.56 13.29 -6.67
N VAL A 145 1.24 12.12 -7.21
CA VAL A 145 0.99 10.92 -6.42
C VAL A 145 2.14 9.96 -6.66
N VAL A 146 2.69 9.41 -5.58
CA VAL A 146 3.77 8.42 -5.58
C VAL A 146 3.24 7.15 -4.93
N VAL A 147 3.30 6.04 -5.68
CA VAL A 147 3.03 4.70 -5.18
C VAL A 147 4.37 4.02 -4.91
N LEU A 148 4.58 3.59 -3.68
CA LEU A 148 5.78 2.87 -3.24
C LEU A 148 5.49 1.38 -3.11
N ASP A 149 6.51 0.58 -3.40
CA ASP A 149 6.52 -0.86 -3.19
C ASP A 149 7.05 -1.15 -1.79
N GLY A 150 6.12 -1.35 -0.86
CA GLY A 150 6.41 -1.65 0.54
C GLY A 150 7.07 -3.01 0.78
N TYR A 151 7.13 -3.86 -0.25
CA TYR A 151 7.65 -5.22 -0.17
C TYR A 151 8.85 -5.43 -1.08
N ASP A 152 9.48 -4.34 -1.52
CA ASP A 152 10.66 -4.34 -2.38
C ASP A 152 11.81 -5.16 -1.75
N LEU A 153 12.07 -4.92 -0.47
CA LEU A 153 12.79 -5.82 0.43
C LEU A 153 11.77 -6.62 1.25
N SER A 154 11.52 -7.86 0.84
CA SER A 154 10.73 -8.82 1.63
C SER A 154 11.11 -10.25 1.24
N THR A 155 10.75 -11.20 2.09
CA THR A 155 10.81 -12.64 1.78
C THR A 155 9.59 -13.10 0.97
N LEU A 156 8.63 -12.22 0.69
CA LEU A 156 7.38 -12.55 0.01
C LEU A 156 7.46 -12.29 -1.49
N GLY A 157 6.75 -13.11 -2.27
CA GLY A 157 6.57 -12.94 -3.72
C GLY A 157 7.84 -13.02 -4.57
N ARG A 158 8.96 -13.49 -4.00
CA ARG A 158 10.24 -13.72 -4.67
C ARG A 158 10.72 -15.14 -4.37
N GLU A 159 11.34 -15.77 -5.37
CA GLU A 159 11.95 -17.10 -5.22
C GLU A 159 13.16 -17.07 -4.27
N PRO A 160 13.47 -18.16 -3.54
CA PRO A 160 14.60 -18.21 -2.62
C PRO A 160 15.95 -17.89 -3.26
N GLY A 161 16.16 -18.19 -4.54
CA GLY A 161 17.40 -17.86 -5.25
C GLY A 161 17.59 -16.37 -5.57
N ASN A 162 16.57 -15.53 -5.35
CA ASN A 162 16.63 -14.11 -5.65
C ASN A 162 17.54 -13.36 -4.65
N PRO A 163 18.48 -12.49 -5.10
CA PRO A 163 19.35 -11.74 -4.19
C PRO A 163 18.59 -10.88 -3.16
N ARG A 164 17.47 -10.26 -3.55
CA ARG A 164 16.64 -9.47 -2.63
C ARG A 164 15.91 -10.32 -1.60
N TYR A 165 15.52 -11.54 -1.98
CA TYR A 165 14.96 -12.51 -1.01
C TYR A 165 16.02 -12.85 0.04
N GLN A 166 17.23 -13.18 -0.39
CA GLN A 166 18.34 -13.55 0.51
C GLN A 166 18.73 -12.40 1.44
N GLU A 167 18.85 -11.19 0.91
CA GLU A 167 19.11 -9.98 1.70
C GLU A 167 18.01 -9.75 2.75
N SER A 168 16.74 -9.84 2.34
CA SER A 168 15.59 -9.64 3.22
C SER A 168 15.53 -10.71 4.32
N LEU A 169 15.77 -11.98 3.97
CA LEU A 169 15.78 -13.08 4.93
C LEU A 169 16.93 -12.95 5.94
N GLN A 170 18.12 -12.53 5.49
CA GLN A 170 19.27 -12.30 6.38
C GLN A 170 18.98 -11.19 7.38
N LEU A 171 18.41 -10.07 6.92
CA LEU A 171 18.03 -8.97 7.81
C LEU A 171 16.93 -9.40 8.79
N LEU A 172 15.90 -10.09 8.30
CA LEU A 172 14.79 -10.58 9.12
C LEU A 172 15.29 -11.52 10.20
N ARG A 173 16.10 -12.55 9.85
CA ARG A 173 16.66 -13.51 10.83
C ARG A 173 17.62 -12.88 11.82
N LYS A 174 18.31 -11.80 11.44
CA LYS A 174 19.16 -11.03 12.37
C LYS A 174 18.34 -10.31 13.44
N LYS A 175 17.14 -9.85 13.09
CA LYS A 175 16.27 -9.03 13.94
C LYS A 175 15.17 -9.82 14.65
N ASN A 176 14.80 -10.96 14.09
CA ASN A 176 13.77 -11.84 14.58
C ASN A 176 14.35 -13.25 14.83
N PRO A 177 14.71 -13.56 16.08
CA PRO A 177 15.24 -14.87 16.46
C PRO A 177 14.13 -15.94 16.61
N ASN A 178 12.85 -15.59 16.44
CA ASN A 178 11.75 -16.53 16.64
C ASN A 178 11.72 -17.59 15.52
N ASP A 179 11.27 -18.79 15.85
CA ASP A 179 11.07 -19.85 14.85
C ASP A 179 9.97 -19.47 13.86
N ASN A 180 8.85 -18.96 14.41
CA ASN A 180 7.78 -18.34 13.64
C ASN A 180 8.15 -16.86 13.35
N LEU A 181 8.58 -16.58 12.13
CA LEU A 181 8.98 -15.24 11.72
C LEU A 181 7.80 -14.24 11.67
N ASN A 182 6.55 -14.69 11.77
CA ASN A 182 5.40 -13.81 11.91
C ASN A 182 5.10 -13.42 13.37
N ASP A 183 5.78 -14.02 14.35
CA ASP A 183 5.59 -13.72 15.76
C ASP A 183 6.45 -12.52 16.19
N PRO A 184 5.85 -11.39 16.61
CA PRO A 184 6.59 -10.23 17.11
C PRO A 184 6.96 -10.34 18.60
N THR A 185 6.58 -11.43 19.29
CA THR A 185 6.78 -11.57 20.72
C THR A 185 8.27 -11.54 21.08
N GLY A 186 8.63 -10.69 22.04
CA GLY A 186 10.01 -10.56 22.53
C GLY A 186 10.95 -9.78 21.60
N LEU A 187 10.48 -9.24 20.48
CA LEU A 187 11.30 -8.41 19.60
C LEU A 187 11.46 -6.99 20.17
N GLU A 188 12.68 -6.47 20.17
CA GLU A 188 12.95 -5.05 20.42
C GLU A 188 12.31 -4.16 19.34
N GLU A 189 12.31 -4.65 18.11
CA GLU A 189 11.77 -3.99 16.92
C GLU A 189 10.65 -4.88 16.33
N PRO A 190 9.40 -4.75 16.82
CA PRO A 190 8.30 -5.65 16.49
C PRO A 190 7.87 -5.63 15.02
N GLN A 191 8.38 -4.68 14.23
CA GLN A 191 8.17 -4.60 12.79
C GLN A 191 8.96 -5.65 11.98
N PHE A 192 10.01 -6.27 12.54
CA PHE A 192 10.78 -7.30 11.83
C PHE A 192 10.07 -8.65 11.88
N VAL A 193 8.96 -8.75 11.16
CA VAL A 193 8.16 -9.96 11.00
C VAL A 193 7.96 -10.26 9.51
N GLU A 194 7.76 -11.52 9.18
CA GLU A 194 7.73 -12.01 7.79
C GLU A 194 6.58 -11.43 6.95
N PHE A 195 5.45 -11.10 7.58
CA PHE A 195 4.34 -10.44 6.91
C PHE A 195 4.60 -8.96 6.56
N ASN A 196 5.72 -8.38 6.99
CA ASN A 196 6.11 -7.01 6.65
C ASN A 196 7.15 -6.99 5.51
N GLY A 197 7.48 -5.78 5.04
CA GLY A 197 8.54 -5.54 4.08
C GLY A 197 9.31 -4.25 4.39
N GLY A 198 10.12 -3.84 3.43
CA GLY A 198 10.87 -2.60 3.45
C GLY A 198 11.20 -2.09 2.06
N PHE A 199 11.79 -0.91 2.01
CA PHE A 199 12.18 -0.24 0.77
C PHE A 199 13.66 -0.47 0.50
N SER A 200 14.04 -0.84 -0.73
CA SER A 200 15.46 -0.90 -1.09
C SER A 200 16.07 0.49 -1.21
N GLN A 201 17.38 0.59 -1.06
CA GLN A 201 18.08 1.86 -1.26
C GLN A 201 17.82 2.46 -2.66
N ALA A 202 17.75 1.60 -3.69
CA ALA A 202 17.45 2.05 -5.05
C ALA A 202 16.06 2.69 -5.18
N GLN A 203 15.06 2.17 -4.47
CA GLN A 203 13.71 2.77 -4.43
C GLN A 203 13.72 4.09 -3.65
N LEU A 204 14.45 4.15 -2.52
CA LEU A 204 14.58 5.37 -1.73
C LEU A 204 15.31 6.49 -2.48
N ASP A 205 16.37 6.15 -3.22
CA ASP A 205 17.11 7.10 -4.05
C ASP A 205 16.22 7.63 -5.17
N TRP A 206 15.49 6.74 -5.87
CA TRP A 206 14.50 7.14 -6.87
C TRP A 206 13.42 8.05 -6.29
N PHE A 207 12.87 7.69 -5.12
CA PHE A 207 11.85 8.49 -4.46
C PHE A 207 12.37 9.88 -4.09
N ASN A 208 13.61 9.97 -3.60
CA ASN A 208 14.27 11.24 -3.31
C ASN A 208 14.43 12.12 -4.56
N GLU A 209 14.75 11.55 -5.73
CA GLU A 209 14.78 12.30 -6.99
C GLU A 209 13.38 12.81 -7.40
N VAL A 210 12.32 12.02 -7.17
CA VAL A 210 10.93 12.44 -7.40
C VAL A 210 10.54 13.61 -6.48
N LEU A 211 10.97 13.57 -5.21
CA LEU A 211 10.73 14.66 -4.26
C LEU A 211 11.48 15.94 -4.64
N LYS A 212 12.76 15.84 -5.02
CA LYS A 212 13.53 17.00 -5.53
C LYS A 212 12.87 17.63 -6.75
N PHE A 213 12.44 16.81 -7.70
CA PHE A 213 11.69 17.30 -8.86
C PHE A 213 10.41 18.03 -8.42
N SER A 214 9.67 17.46 -7.47
CA SER A 214 8.43 18.04 -6.97
C SER A 214 8.69 19.39 -6.28
N ASP A 215 9.77 19.52 -5.53
CA ASP A 215 10.19 20.77 -4.87
C ASP A 215 10.52 21.87 -5.87
N GLU A 216 11.33 21.55 -6.88
CA GLU A 216 11.70 22.48 -7.96
C GLU A 216 10.49 22.98 -8.75
N ASN A 217 9.43 22.15 -8.82
CA ASN A 217 8.19 22.44 -9.54
C ASN A 217 7.04 22.90 -8.62
N GLN A 218 7.31 23.10 -7.33
CA GLN A 218 6.33 23.50 -6.31
C GLN A 218 5.08 22.59 -6.27
N GLU A 219 5.27 21.29 -6.47
CA GLU A 219 4.21 20.29 -6.41
C GLU A 219 3.93 19.84 -4.97
N LYS A 220 2.67 19.54 -4.68
CA LYS A 220 2.25 18.82 -3.47
C LYS A 220 2.29 17.33 -3.74
N VAL A 221 2.87 16.56 -2.83
CA VAL A 221 3.10 15.12 -3.02
C VAL A 221 2.18 14.30 -2.11
N ILE A 222 1.43 13.38 -2.69
CA ILE A 222 0.66 12.34 -2.01
C ILE A 222 1.46 11.04 -2.14
N VAL A 223 1.78 10.40 -1.02
CA VAL A 223 2.54 9.15 -0.99
C VAL A 223 1.65 8.04 -0.48
N THR A 224 1.60 6.94 -1.22
CA THR A 224 0.89 5.72 -0.84
C THR A 224 1.84 4.54 -0.88
N CYS A 225 1.72 3.67 0.12
CA CYS A 225 2.35 2.37 0.19
C CYS A 225 1.32 1.40 0.81
N PRO A 226 1.48 0.08 0.61
CA PRO A 226 0.70 -0.88 1.38
C PRO A 226 0.97 -0.73 2.87
N PHE A 227 0.07 -1.24 3.72
CA PHE A 227 0.30 -1.24 5.16
C PHE A 227 1.58 -2.02 5.50
N ILE A 228 2.47 -1.36 6.23
CA ILE A 228 3.64 -1.94 6.89
C ILE A 228 3.57 -1.42 8.31
N GLN A 229 3.71 -2.30 9.31
CA GLN A 229 3.77 -1.85 10.69
C GLN A 229 5.05 -1.02 10.89
N MET A 230 4.92 0.30 10.93
CA MET A 230 6.01 1.22 11.21
C MET A 230 6.19 1.37 12.73
N PRO A 231 7.43 1.53 13.25
CA PRO A 231 7.64 1.81 14.67
C PRO A 231 6.99 3.15 15.05
N GLN A 232 6.28 3.19 16.19
CA GLN A 232 5.59 4.39 16.71
C GLN A 232 6.55 5.51 17.15
N THR A 233 7.85 5.23 17.20
CA THR A 233 8.88 6.14 17.67
C THR A 233 10.00 6.21 16.65
N GLY A 234 10.04 7.27 15.83
CA GLY A 234 11.23 7.95 15.26
C GLY A 234 12.39 7.15 14.65
N PHE A 235 12.31 5.82 14.56
CA PHE A 235 13.37 4.93 14.13
C PHE A 235 12.99 4.35 12.78
N ALA A 236 13.18 5.21 11.79
CA ALA A 236 13.73 4.89 10.49
C ALA A 236 14.12 3.41 10.24
N LEU A 237 13.42 2.78 9.29
CA LEU A 237 13.83 1.56 8.61
C LEU A 237 15.32 1.64 8.18
N PRO A 238 16.05 0.52 8.07
CA PRO A 238 17.40 0.55 7.49
C PRO A 238 17.34 1.19 6.10
N GLY A 239 18.07 2.30 5.93
CA GLY A 239 17.99 3.20 4.76
C GLY A 239 17.48 4.61 5.09
N ILE A 240 16.63 4.76 6.12
CA ILE A 240 16.13 6.07 6.58
C ILE A 240 17.05 6.65 7.70
N THR A 241 17.75 5.82 8.46
CA THR A 241 18.60 6.23 9.61
C THR A 241 19.90 6.95 9.20
N LYS A 242 20.18 7.06 7.90
CA LYS A 242 21.36 7.76 7.36
C LYS A 242 21.02 8.78 6.28
N MET A 243 19.79 9.30 6.24
CA MET A 243 19.52 10.48 5.42
C MET A 243 19.65 11.73 6.28
N PRO A 244 20.71 12.55 6.12
CA PRO A 244 20.67 13.92 6.60
C PRO A 244 19.66 14.65 5.71
N PHE A 245 18.37 14.61 6.07
CA PHE A 245 17.39 15.54 5.51
C PHE A 245 17.84 16.95 5.90
N ARG A 246 18.58 17.61 5.02
CA ARG A 246 18.73 19.06 5.08
C ARG A 246 17.33 19.62 4.86
N SER A 247 16.90 20.48 5.77
CA SER A 247 15.64 21.20 5.71
C SER A 247 15.53 21.93 4.38
N TYR A 248 14.70 21.41 3.48
CA TYR A 248 14.16 22.14 2.36
C TYR A 248 12.69 22.45 2.67
N THR A 249 12.23 23.60 2.20
CA THR A 249 10.94 24.29 2.47
C THR A 249 9.71 23.37 2.57
N PRO A 250 8.62 23.78 3.27
CA PRO A 250 7.59 22.85 3.73
C PRO A 250 6.81 22.19 2.59
N ILE A 251 7.21 20.98 2.23
CA ILE A 251 6.44 20.06 1.39
C ILE A 251 5.22 19.62 2.18
N SER A 252 4.02 19.80 1.63
CA SER A 252 2.84 19.11 2.18
C SER A 252 2.84 17.67 1.67
N VAL A 253 3.53 16.77 2.37
CA VAL A 253 3.49 15.33 2.10
C VAL A 253 2.22 14.74 2.74
N TRP A 254 1.35 14.17 1.92
CA TRP A 254 0.17 13.46 2.42
C TRP A 254 0.47 11.97 2.44
N SER A 255 0.49 11.36 3.63
CA SER A 255 0.67 9.91 3.76
C SER A 255 -0.62 9.27 4.25
N ALA A 256 -1.20 8.35 3.47
CA ALA A 256 -2.25 7.48 3.96
C ALA A 256 -1.60 6.29 4.69
N PHE A 257 -1.45 6.40 6.01
CA PHE A 257 -1.03 5.31 6.87
C PHE A 257 -2.21 4.84 7.73
N LEU A 258 -2.38 3.52 7.83
CA LEU A 258 -3.12 2.93 8.94
C LEU A 258 -2.19 2.92 10.16
N GLN A 259 -2.50 3.74 11.17
CA GLN A 259 -1.88 3.91 12.51
C GLN A 259 -0.35 4.08 12.66
N GLY A 260 0.05 5.25 13.19
CA GLY A 260 1.31 5.46 13.94
C GLY A 260 2.16 6.62 13.44
N THR A 261 2.35 7.62 14.29
CA THR A 261 3.06 8.90 14.05
C THR A 261 4.51 8.78 13.59
N CYS A 262 4.89 9.54 12.56
CA CYS A 262 6.25 10.09 12.46
C CYS A 262 6.24 11.48 11.81
N MET A 263 7.04 12.37 12.40
CA MET A 263 7.13 13.79 12.12
C MET A 263 7.98 14.02 10.86
N MET A 264 7.34 14.24 9.71
CA MET A 264 7.85 15.13 8.65
C MET A 264 7.18 16.49 8.85
N VAL A 265 7.82 17.61 8.53
CA VAL A 265 7.08 18.87 8.33
C VAL A 265 6.29 18.71 7.05
N ALA A 266 5.16 18.06 7.20
CA ALA A 266 4.20 17.69 6.20
C ALA A 266 2.85 17.91 6.87
N ILE A 267 1.91 18.53 6.17
CA ILE A 267 0.52 18.50 6.63
C ILE A 267 0.09 17.04 6.44
N THR A 268 0.30 16.21 7.46
CA THR A 268 -0.18 14.84 7.51
C THR A 268 -1.68 14.90 7.83
N ILE A 269 -2.55 14.84 6.81
CA ILE A 269 -3.90 14.31 7.03
C ILE A 269 -3.70 12.83 7.28
N TYR A 270 -3.90 12.40 8.52
CA TYR A 270 -4.22 11.00 8.81
C TYR A 270 -5.59 10.73 8.22
N ALA A 271 -5.64 10.35 6.95
CA ALA A 271 -6.80 9.65 6.43
C ALA A 271 -6.65 8.21 6.88
N THR A 272 -7.24 7.86 8.03
CA THR A 272 -7.51 6.46 8.34
C THR A 272 -8.54 5.98 7.33
N SER A 273 -8.10 5.33 6.25
CA SER A 273 -9.00 4.44 5.52
C SER A 273 -9.42 3.34 6.49
N PHE A 274 -10.71 3.06 6.57
CA PHE A 274 -11.17 1.93 7.36
C PHE A 274 -10.70 0.64 6.69
N ASN A 275 -10.15 -0.29 7.46
CA ASN A 275 -9.88 -1.64 6.99
C ASN A 275 -11.24 -2.29 6.67
N ALA A 276 -11.51 -2.54 5.39
CA ALA A 276 -12.80 -3.02 4.95
C ALA A 276 -13.09 -4.43 5.48
N ALA A 277 -12.08 -5.28 5.63
CA ALA A 277 -12.25 -6.58 6.25
C ALA A 277 -12.53 -6.52 7.75
N ASP A 278 -12.08 -5.50 8.48
CA ASP A 278 -12.37 -5.35 9.92
C ASP A 278 -13.73 -4.66 10.20
N THR A 279 -14.49 -4.27 9.17
CA THR A 279 -15.70 -3.45 9.31
C THR A 279 -16.99 -4.30 9.32
N PRO A 280 -17.82 -4.27 10.38
CA PRO A 280 -19.06 -5.05 10.46
C PRO A 280 -20.18 -4.47 9.60
N ALA A 281 -21.19 -5.30 9.29
CA ALA A 281 -22.42 -4.86 8.65
C ALA A 281 -23.24 -3.95 9.59
N GLY A 282 -23.38 -2.65 9.27
CA GLY A 282 -24.25 -1.73 10.00
C GLY A 282 -23.76 -0.28 10.19
N ASN A 283 -22.64 0.12 9.58
CA ASN A 283 -22.18 1.51 9.56
C ASN A 283 -22.44 2.18 8.20
#